data_AF-A0A9P7C075-F1
#
_entry.id   AF-A0A9P7C075-F1
#
_cell.length_a   1.000
_cell.length_b   1.000
_cell.length_c   1.000
_cell.angle_alpha   90.00
_cell.angle_beta   90.00
_cell.angle_gamma   90.00
#
_symmetry.space_group_name_H-M   'P 1'
#
loop_
_entity.id
_entity.type
_entity.pdbx_description
1 polymer ?
#
loop_
_entity_poly.entity_id
_entity_poly.type
_entity_poly.pdbx_seq_one_letter_code
_entity_poly.pdbx_strand_id
1 'polypeptide(L)'
;MRNYSAMPATILAPLLGLAGLLASAVLLRARRGGLAFIASGAAIAGIILTVGFAIFPFLLPSSSQPTSSLTVWDASSSHLTLWIMLLATAVFLPIILAYTTWVYRVLKGKTTSEEMGNNPNAY
;
A
#
# COMPACT_ATOMS: atom_id res chain seq x y z
N MET A 1 11.42 4.13 -19.08
CA MET A 1 12.80 3.85 -18.59
C MET A 1 13.64 5.11 -18.31
N ARG A 2 13.26 6.32 -18.75
CA ARG A 2 13.99 7.58 -18.45
C ARG A 2 13.93 8.01 -16.97
N ASN A 3 12.88 7.67 -16.22
CA ASN A 3 12.77 8.05 -14.80
C ASN A 3 13.75 7.33 -13.88
N TYR A 4 13.96 6.03 -14.11
CA TYR A 4 14.89 5.22 -13.29
C TYR A 4 16.35 5.60 -13.47
N SER A 5 16.71 6.17 -14.64
CA SER A 5 18.04 6.70 -14.93
C SER A 5 18.24 8.13 -14.44
N ALA A 6 17.17 8.95 -14.38
CA ALA A 6 17.22 10.31 -13.86
C ALA A 6 17.16 10.39 -12.32
N MET A 7 16.50 9.43 -11.66
CA MET A 7 16.39 9.35 -10.21
C MET A 7 16.70 7.92 -9.73
N PRO A 8 17.97 7.58 -9.43
CA PRO A 8 18.37 6.22 -9.06
C PRO A 8 17.67 5.71 -7.79
N ALA A 9 17.19 6.61 -6.94
CA ALA A 9 16.39 6.27 -5.76
C ALA A 9 15.08 5.54 -6.09
N THR A 10 14.52 5.70 -7.30
CA THR A 10 13.29 5.00 -7.72
C THR A 10 13.49 3.49 -7.89
N ILE A 11 14.74 3.02 -8.07
CA ILE A 11 15.09 1.58 -8.11
C ILE A 11 14.88 0.91 -6.75
N LEU A 12 14.84 1.67 -5.65
CA LEU A 12 14.55 1.14 -4.33
C LEU A 12 13.14 0.55 -4.23
N ALA A 13 12.17 1.02 -5.00
CA ALA A 13 10.81 0.49 -4.99
C ALA A 13 10.70 -0.96 -5.52
N PRO A 14 11.22 -1.30 -6.72
CA PRO A 14 11.22 -2.68 -7.18
C PRO A 14 12.11 -3.58 -6.33
N LEU A 15 13.22 -3.06 -5.81
CA LEU A 15 14.07 -3.80 -4.86
C LEU A 15 13.31 -4.11 -3.57
N LEU A 16 12.58 -3.17 -3.00
CA LEU A 16 11.70 -3.39 -1.84
C LEU A 16 10.60 -4.41 -2.14
N GLY A 17 10.02 -4.36 -3.34
CA GLY A 17 9.02 -5.33 -3.79
C GLY A 17 9.56 -6.77 -3.79
N LEU A 18 10.68 -7.00 -4.49
CA LEU A 18 11.32 -8.32 -4.54
C LEU A 18 11.85 -8.76 -3.16
N ALA A 19 12.52 -7.87 -2.45
CA ALA A 19 13.11 -8.18 -1.14
C ALA A 19 12.02 -8.50 -0.10
N GLY A 20 10.90 -7.76 -0.11
CA GLY A 20 9.76 -8.05 0.75
C GLY A 20 9.12 -9.40 0.44
N LEU A 21 9.02 -9.77 -0.84
CA LEU A 21 8.44 -11.05 -1.26
C LEU A 21 9.33 -12.22 -0.84
N LEU A 22 10.64 -12.12 -1.06
CA LEU A 22 11.63 -13.11 -0.60
C LEU A 22 11.67 -13.21 0.94
N ALA A 23 11.67 -12.06 1.62
CA ALA A 23 11.63 -12.02 3.08
C ALA A 23 10.36 -12.68 3.64
N SER A 24 9.21 -12.47 3.00
CA SER A 24 7.95 -13.10 3.41
C SER A 24 8.04 -14.63 3.31
N ALA A 25 8.61 -15.17 2.23
CA ALA A 25 8.79 -16.60 2.04
C ALA A 25 9.73 -17.22 3.10
N VAL A 26 10.82 -16.52 3.43
CA VAL A 26 11.77 -16.98 4.47
C VAL A 26 11.14 -16.91 5.87
N LEU A 27 10.44 -15.83 6.20
CA LEU A 27 9.80 -15.67 7.52
C LEU A 27 8.64 -16.64 7.75
N LEU A 28 7.91 -17.01 6.69
CA LEU A 28 6.91 -18.07 6.74
C LEU A 28 7.56 -19.42 7.09
N ARG A 29 8.69 -19.76 6.45
CA ARG A 29 9.46 -20.97 6.80
C ARG A 29 9.99 -20.93 8.23
N ALA A 30 10.37 -19.75 8.72
CA ALA A 30 10.80 -19.53 10.10
C ALA A 30 9.66 -19.48 11.14
N ARG A 31 8.41 -19.78 10.74
CA ARG A 31 7.19 -19.70 11.57
C ARG A 31 6.95 -18.34 12.25
N ARG A 32 7.50 -17.25 11.71
CA ARG A 32 7.31 -15.89 12.23
C ARG A 32 6.17 -15.18 11.49
N GLY A 33 4.95 -15.68 11.64
CA GLY A 33 3.76 -15.22 10.89
C GLY A 33 3.50 -13.71 10.96
N GLY A 34 3.70 -13.08 12.12
CA GLY A 34 3.51 -11.63 12.26
C GLY A 34 4.48 -10.79 11.43
N LEU A 35 5.77 -11.19 11.38
CA LEU A 35 6.74 -10.50 10.53
C LEU A 35 6.52 -10.84 9.05
N ALA A 36 6.11 -12.06 8.73
CA ALA A 36 5.79 -12.46 7.36
C ALA A 36 4.67 -11.61 6.76
N PHE A 37 3.66 -11.27 7.57
CA PHE A 37 2.57 -10.37 7.19
C PHE A 37 3.04 -8.94 6.90
N ILE A 38 3.94 -8.40 7.72
CA ILE A 38 4.52 -7.07 7.47
C ILE A 38 5.37 -7.10 6.19
N ALA A 39 6.16 -8.16 5.98
CA ALA A 39 6.99 -8.32 4.80
C ALA A 39 6.17 -8.44 3.50
N SER A 40 5.04 -9.15 3.53
CA SER A 40 4.14 -9.23 2.36
C SER A 40 3.47 -7.88 2.08
N GLY A 41 3.05 -7.13 3.11
CA GLY A 41 2.55 -5.76 2.96
C GLY A 41 3.59 -4.82 2.34
N ALA A 42 4.84 -4.90 2.79
CA ALA A 42 5.95 -4.13 2.21
C ALA A 42 6.22 -4.53 0.74
N ALA A 43 6.10 -5.81 0.40
CA ALA A 43 6.26 -6.29 -0.97
C ALA A 43 5.19 -5.68 -1.90
N ILE A 44 3.93 -5.70 -1.49
CA ILE A 44 2.81 -5.12 -2.24
C ILE A 44 3.03 -3.61 -2.43
N ALA A 45 3.41 -2.90 -1.36
CA ALA A 45 3.70 -1.47 -1.43
C ALA A 45 4.85 -1.18 -2.42
N GLY A 46 5.94 -1.97 -2.39
CA GLY A 46 7.06 -1.83 -3.33
C GLY A 46 6.66 -2.05 -4.79
N ILE A 47 5.82 -3.05 -5.06
CA ILE A 47 5.30 -3.32 -6.42
C ILE A 47 4.44 -2.14 -6.91
N ILE A 48 3.51 -1.64 -6.10
CA ILE A 48 2.64 -0.51 -6.47
C ILE A 48 3.48 0.76 -6.72
N LEU A 49 4.46 1.04 -5.85
CA LEU A 49 5.36 2.19 -6.02
C LEU A 49 6.20 2.08 -7.30
N THR A 50 6.62 0.88 -7.68
CA THR A 50 7.37 0.63 -8.93
C THR A 50 6.54 1.05 -10.15
N VAL A 51 5.25 0.68 -10.17
CA VAL A 51 4.34 1.10 -11.25
C VAL A 51 4.19 2.62 -11.22
N GLY A 52 3.95 3.22 -10.05
CA GLY A 52 3.82 4.67 -9.89
C GLY A 52 5.02 5.46 -10.42
N PHE A 53 6.24 5.05 -10.07
CA PHE A 53 7.46 5.70 -10.56
C PHE A 53 7.73 5.45 -12.05
N ALA A 54 7.27 4.31 -12.59
CA ALA A 54 7.40 4.00 -14.00
C ALA A 54 6.52 4.88 -14.89
N ILE A 55 5.31 5.22 -14.43
CA ILE A 55 4.33 5.99 -15.21
C ILE A 55 4.42 7.50 -14.98
N PHE A 56 4.98 7.95 -13.86
CA PHE A 56 5.19 9.38 -13.58
C PHE A 56 5.87 10.10 -14.77
N PRO A 57 5.47 11.31 -15.19
CA PRO A 57 4.40 12.16 -14.66
C PRO A 57 3.00 11.88 -15.25
N PHE A 58 2.84 10.81 -16.04
CA PHE A 58 1.58 10.45 -16.67
C PHE A 58 0.73 9.56 -15.77
N LEU A 59 -0.53 9.93 -15.54
CA LEU A 59 -1.49 9.10 -14.81
C LEU A 59 -2.26 8.16 -15.75
N LEU A 60 -2.62 8.66 -16.93
CA LEU A 60 -3.29 7.90 -17.98
C LEU A 60 -2.70 8.27 -19.35
N PRO A 61 -1.80 7.44 -19.92
CA PRO A 61 -1.27 7.67 -21.27
C PRO A 61 -2.34 7.33 -22.30
N SER A 62 -2.66 8.27 -23.20
CA SER A 62 -3.55 8.01 -24.34
C SER A 62 -2.77 7.36 -25.48
N SER A 63 -3.27 6.24 -26.01
CA SER A 63 -2.63 5.52 -27.13
C SER A 63 -2.98 6.10 -28.51
N SER A 64 -4.04 6.91 -28.61
CA SER A 64 -4.59 7.42 -29.87
C SER A 64 -4.31 8.90 -30.12
N GLN A 65 -4.06 9.72 -29.09
CA GLN A 65 -3.67 11.14 -29.20
C GLN A 65 -2.67 11.52 -28.10
N PRO A 66 -1.36 11.65 -28.41
CA PRO A 66 -0.31 11.92 -27.43
C PRO A 66 -0.46 13.25 -26.67
N THR A 67 -1.17 14.22 -27.26
CA THR A 67 -1.39 15.58 -26.72
C THR A 67 -2.46 15.67 -25.64
N SER A 68 -3.31 14.65 -25.47
CA SER A 68 -4.34 14.57 -24.42
C SER A 68 -3.93 13.61 -23.29
N SER A 69 -2.63 13.41 -23.08
CA SER A 69 -2.15 12.58 -21.98
C SER A 69 -2.36 13.33 -20.66
N LEU A 70 -3.15 12.75 -19.74
CA LEU A 70 -3.40 13.34 -18.42
C LEU A 70 -2.14 13.24 -17.57
N THR A 71 -1.45 14.37 -17.43
CA THR A 71 -0.31 14.51 -16.53
C THR A 71 -0.78 14.85 -15.12
N VAL A 72 0.06 14.62 -14.11
CA VAL A 72 -0.20 15.04 -12.72
C VAL A 72 -0.53 16.53 -12.61
N TRP A 73 -0.02 17.35 -13.54
CA TRP A 73 -0.16 18.80 -13.55
C TRP A 73 -1.50 19.27 -14.12
N ASP A 74 -2.02 18.56 -15.13
CA ASP A 74 -3.30 18.91 -15.76
C ASP A 74 -4.50 18.23 -15.07
N ALA A 75 -4.25 17.12 -14.35
CA ALA A 75 -5.29 16.36 -13.65
C ALA A 75 -5.54 16.83 -12.20
N SER A 76 -4.75 17.76 -11.68
CA SER A 76 -4.93 18.27 -10.30
C SER A 76 -6.13 19.20 -10.18
N SER A 77 -6.93 19.02 -9.11
CA SER A 77 -8.01 19.94 -8.74
C SER A 77 -7.49 21.35 -8.41
N SER A 78 -8.40 22.32 -8.28
CA SER A 78 -8.03 23.69 -7.89
C SER A 78 -7.26 23.71 -6.57
N HIS A 79 -6.38 24.70 -6.41
CA HIS A 79 -5.51 24.84 -5.25
C HIS A 79 -6.29 24.79 -3.92
N LEU A 80 -7.45 25.45 -3.85
CA LEU A 80 -8.30 25.47 -2.66
C LEU A 80 -8.82 24.07 -2.30
N THR A 81 -9.34 23.32 -3.27
CA THR A 81 -9.87 21.97 -3.03
C THR A 81 -8.76 21.01 -2.61
N LEU A 82 -7.60 21.07 -3.26
CA LEU A 82 -6.44 20.23 -2.90
C LEU A 82 -5.97 20.52 -1.47
N TRP A 83 -5.95 21.79 -1.08
CA TRP A 83 -5.57 22.21 0.28
C TRP A 83 -6.55 21.69 1.34
N ILE A 84 -7.86 21.77 1.07
CA ILE A 84 -8.89 21.24 1.97
C ILE A 84 -8.78 19.72 2.09
N MET A 85 -8.60 19.00 0.98
CA MET A 85 -8.45 17.54 1.00
C MET A 85 -7.18 17.11 1.73
N LEU A 86 -6.07 17.84 1.57
CA LEU A 86 -4.84 17.60 2.33
C LEU A 86 -5.07 17.73 3.83
N LEU A 87 -5.75 18.79 4.28
CA LEU A 87 -6.07 19.01 5.69
C LEU A 87 -6.99 17.92 6.22
N ALA A 88 -8.02 17.55 5.44
CA ALA A 88 -8.93 16.46 5.78
C ALA A 88 -8.17 15.13 5.92
N THR A 89 -7.32 14.76 4.94
CA THR A 89 -6.51 13.54 5.02
C THR A 89 -5.55 13.60 6.21
N ALA A 90 -4.92 14.73 6.49
CA ALA A 90 -4.01 14.88 7.62
C ALA A 90 -4.68 14.64 8.99
N VAL A 91 -5.98 14.94 9.12
CA VAL A 91 -6.75 14.71 10.36
C VAL A 91 -7.42 13.33 10.37
N PHE A 92 -8.12 12.95 9.30
CA PHE A 92 -8.92 11.72 9.28
C PHE A 92 -8.06 10.46 9.12
N LEU A 93 -6.98 10.50 8.34
CA LEU A 93 -6.11 9.34 8.15
C LEU A 93 -5.50 8.80 9.46
N PRO A 94 -4.89 9.63 10.34
CA PRO A 94 -4.37 9.11 11.61
C PRO A 94 -5.48 8.60 12.53
N ILE A 95 -6.67 9.20 12.54
CA ILE A 95 -7.82 8.72 13.32
C ILE A 95 -8.24 7.32 12.84
N ILE A 96 -8.38 7.13 11.53
CA ILE A 96 -8.72 5.84 10.94
C ILE A 96 -7.67 4.79 11.31
N LEU A 97 -6.37 5.11 11.14
CA LEU A 97 -5.28 4.19 11.50
C LEU A 97 -5.27 3.83 12.98
N ALA A 98 -5.54 4.79 13.87
CA ALA A 98 -5.63 4.54 15.31
C ALA A 98 -6.79 3.59 15.64
N TYR A 99 -7.98 3.84 15.07
CA TYR A 99 -9.14 2.98 15.26
C TYR A 99 -8.91 1.58 14.70
N THR A 100 -8.42 1.44 13.47
CA THR A 100 -8.11 0.15 12.87
C THR A 100 -7.08 -0.61 13.71
N THR A 101 -6.01 0.06 14.16
CA THR A 101 -5.00 -0.56 15.03
C THR A 101 -5.60 -1.03 16.37
N TRP A 102 -6.51 -0.24 16.95
CA TRP A 102 -7.21 -0.63 18.17
C TRP A 102 -8.11 -1.85 17.95
N VAL A 103 -8.89 -1.88 16.86
CA VAL A 103 -9.73 -3.05 16.50
C VAL A 103 -8.87 -4.31 16.35
N TYR A 104 -7.76 -4.25 15.61
CA TYR A 104 -6.85 -5.39 15.47
C TYR A 104 -6.20 -5.81 16.81
N ARG A 105 -6.00 -4.88 17.74
CA ARG A 105 -5.53 -5.20 19.10
C ARG A 105 -6.60 -5.88 19.93
N VAL A 106 -7.86 -5.44 19.84
CA VAL A 106 -8.99 -6.03 20.57
C VAL A 106 -9.32 -7.43 20.06
N LEU A 107 -9.30 -7.63 18.74
CA LEU A 107 -9.54 -8.93 18.10
C LEU A 107 -8.34 -9.88 18.17
N LYS A 108 -7.25 -9.48 18.85
CA LYS A 108 -6.04 -10.30 18.97
C LYS A 108 -6.31 -11.47 19.91
N GLY A 109 -6.70 -12.60 19.35
CA GLY A 109 -6.88 -13.88 20.04
C GLY A 109 -6.73 -15.03 19.05
N LYS A 110 -6.44 -16.24 19.54
CA LYS A 110 -6.45 -17.44 18.70
C LYS A 110 -7.88 -17.96 18.67
N THR A 111 -8.52 -18.00 17.50
CA THR A 111 -9.77 -18.75 17.34
C THR A 111 -9.46 -20.24 17.49
N THR A 112 -9.72 -20.77 18.68
CA THR A 112 -9.52 -22.20 18.97
C THR A 112 -10.82 -22.93 18.65
N SER A 113 -10.73 -24.10 18.01
CA SER A 113 -11.90 -24.91 17.64
C SER A 113 -12.78 -25.31 18.85
N GLU A 114 -12.24 -25.26 20.07
CA GLU A 114 -12.95 -25.47 21.33
C GLU A 114 -13.97 -24.35 21.65
N GLU A 115 -13.72 -23.09 21.23
CA GLU A 115 -14.69 -21.98 21.38
C GLU A 115 -15.86 -22.11 20.40
N MET A 116 -15.64 -22.73 19.23
CA MET A 116 -16.70 -22.98 18.24
C MET A 116 -17.69 -24.06 18.72
N GLY A 117 -17.23 -25.03 19.54
CA GLY A 117 -18.10 -26.07 20.10
C GLY A 117 -19.06 -25.56 21.19
N ASN A 118 -18.71 -24.46 21.86
CA ASN A 118 -19.47 -23.90 22.97
C ASN A 118 -20.52 -22.85 22.55
N ASN A 119 -20.52 -22.43 21.28
CA ASN A 119 -21.40 -21.37 20.80
C ASN A 119 -22.06 -21.79 19.47
N PRO A 120 -23.24 -22.45 19.50
CA PRO A 120 -23.88 -23.03 18.32
C PRO A 120 -24.30 -22.03 17.23
N ASN A 121 -24.13 -20.73 17.47
CA ASN A 121 -24.43 -19.64 16.53
C ASN A 121 -23.20 -18.83 16.09
N ALA A 122 -21.98 -19.28 16.42
CA ALA A 122 -20.75 -18.63 15.95
C ALA A 122 -20.36 -19.18 14.57
N TYR A 123 -20.14 -18.28 13.60
CA TYR A 123 -19.67 -18.57 12.25
C TYR A 123 -18.16 -18.41 12.12
#